data_AF-A0A7C3GXY6-F1
#
_entry.id   AF-A0A7C3GXY6-F1
#
_cell.length_a   1.000
_cell.length_b   1.000
_cell.length_c   1.000
_cell.angle_alpha   90.00
_cell.angle_beta   90.00
_cell.angle_gamma   90.00
#
_symmetry.space_group_name_H-M   'P 1'
#
loop_
_entity.id
_entity.type
_entity.pdbx_description
1 polymer ?
#
loop_
_entity_poly.entity_id
_entity_poly.type
_entity_poly.pdbx_seq_one_letter_code
_entity_poly.pdbx_strand_id
1 'polypeptide(L)'
;MKQTHFQVKLEYQMLEKVQAVIAEVAGKFGDSRVDYFVVSAEITPTQTIKISGTVLDAETRDYLITQLTAHFPETQFAFAVTILRHPAVKTMTVTTNLASVQREPSRRMERITQLVNGQPVEVLREDGEWVFTRQTDGYLGWVLKAYLAIIAPLEPTHIVTEPIGLLRVAPTAATGLVSRVLGGTCVSVVATDADWVQLVLAGEQAGWLPAANLRALASLPEDQVGRRAQIAQDAPRLVGVPYRWGGCSAMGIDCSGFAQLLHKWVGVTIPRDADMQFAAGRVVADDFAVGDLLFFGRKTTSKRTVTHVAVSLGGWKIIHSSGSLNGVYVDDVQSNQWLRENFLG
;
A
#
# COMPACT_ATOMS: atom_id res chain seq x y z
N MET A 1 -9.21 55.52 -14.18
CA MET A 1 -9.24 54.86 -12.85
C MET A 1 -10.39 53.87 -12.66
N LYS A 2 -11.63 54.13 -13.11
CA LYS A 2 -12.75 53.18 -12.94
C LYS A 2 -12.68 51.90 -13.82
N GLN A 3 -12.18 51.99 -15.06
CA GLN A 3 -12.02 50.83 -15.94
C GLN A 3 -10.98 49.82 -15.42
N THR A 4 -9.87 50.31 -14.89
CA THR A 4 -8.77 49.48 -14.35
C THR A 4 -9.22 48.67 -13.13
N HIS A 5 -10.07 49.23 -12.27
CA HIS A 5 -10.60 48.55 -11.09
C HIS A 5 -11.63 47.46 -11.44
N PHE A 6 -12.41 47.68 -12.52
CA PHE A 6 -13.41 46.71 -12.99
C PHE A 6 -12.75 45.51 -13.69
N GLN A 7 -11.71 45.75 -14.48
CA GLN A 7 -10.97 44.71 -15.19
C GLN A 7 -10.21 43.78 -14.23
N VAL A 8 -9.56 44.35 -13.21
CA VAL A 8 -8.91 43.57 -12.14
C VAL A 8 -9.95 42.69 -11.41
N LYS A 9 -11.14 43.22 -11.11
CA LYS A 9 -12.20 42.45 -10.43
C LYS A 9 -12.69 41.24 -11.25
N LEU A 10 -12.80 41.39 -12.58
CA LEU A 10 -13.20 40.31 -13.48
C LEU A 10 -12.11 39.22 -13.61
N GLU A 11 -10.85 39.63 -13.65
CA GLU A 11 -9.69 38.73 -13.67
C GLU A 11 -9.63 37.85 -12.40
N TYR A 12 -9.80 38.46 -11.22
CA TYR A 12 -9.87 37.71 -9.96
C TYR A 12 -11.04 36.71 -9.91
N GLN A 13 -12.22 37.10 -10.39
CA GLN A 13 -13.38 36.21 -10.47
C GLN A 13 -13.16 35.03 -11.42
N MET A 14 -12.42 35.24 -12.50
CA MET A 14 -12.06 34.17 -13.44
C MET A 14 -11.09 33.18 -12.78
N LEU A 15 -10.07 33.68 -12.08
CA LEU A 15 -9.11 32.83 -11.37
C LEU A 15 -9.78 31.97 -10.30
N GLU A 16 -10.73 32.52 -9.54
CA GLU A 16 -11.51 31.76 -8.55
C GLU A 16 -12.28 30.59 -9.20
N LYS A 17 -12.91 30.82 -10.37
CA LYS A 17 -13.62 29.76 -11.10
C LYS A 17 -12.68 28.69 -11.62
N VAL A 18 -11.51 29.09 -12.15
CA VAL A 18 -10.47 28.14 -12.57
C VAL A 18 -9.99 27.30 -11.40
N GLN A 19 -9.73 27.92 -10.25
CA GLN A 19 -9.35 27.23 -9.02
C GLN A 19 -10.44 26.26 -8.53
N ALA A 20 -11.72 26.59 -8.70
CA ALA A 20 -12.82 25.69 -8.39
C ALA A 20 -12.82 24.42 -9.26
N VAL A 21 -12.57 24.55 -10.57
CA VAL A 21 -12.43 23.38 -11.46
C VAL A 21 -11.19 22.56 -11.09
N ILE A 22 -10.07 23.20 -10.77
CA ILE A 22 -8.87 22.49 -10.28
C ILE A 22 -9.19 21.70 -9.01
N ALA A 23 -9.95 22.29 -8.07
CA ALA A 23 -10.36 21.62 -6.84
C ALA A 23 -11.31 20.45 -7.10
N GLU A 24 -12.21 20.54 -8.08
CA GLU A 24 -13.07 19.43 -8.50
C GLU A 24 -12.24 18.27 -9.07
N VAL A 25 -11.29 18.58 -9.97
CA VAL A 25 -10.36 17.58 -10.50
C VAL A 25 -9.52 16.97 -9.38
N ALA A 26 -9.00 17.78 -8.46
CA ALA A 26 -8.27 17.29 -7.30
C ALA A 26 -9.13 16.37 -6.42
N GLY A 27 -10.44 16.61 -6.30
CA GLY A 27 -11.37 15.73 -5.59
C GLY A 27 -11.50 14.34 -6.23
N LYS A 28 -11.41 14.25 -7.57
CA LYS A 28 -11.41 12.97 -8.30
C LYS A 28 -10.13 12.16 -8.05
N PHE A 29 -8.99 12.84 -7.94
CA PHE A 29 -7.65 12.25 -7.68
C PHE A 29 -7.19 12.56 -6.25
N GLY A 30 -8.14 12.50 -5.31
CA GLY A 30 -7.96 13.03 -3.95
C GLY A 30 -7.33 12.05 -2.98
N ASP A 31 -7.16 10.77 -3.35
CA ASP A 31 -6.56 9.77 -2.48
C ASP A 31 -5.04 9.82 -2.59
N SER A 32 -4.42 10.64 -1.74
CA SER A 32 -2.96 10.84 -1.73
C SER A 32 -2.12 9.58 -1.48
N ARG A 33 -2.76 8.45 -1.14
CA ARG A 33 -2.11 7.14 -1.03
C ARG A 33 -1.86 6.49 -2.38
N VAL A 34 -2.60 6.86 -3.43
CA VAL A 34 -2.45 6.26 -4.78
C VAL A 34 -2.39 7.32 -5.87
N ASP A 35 -2.82 8.54 -5.58
CA ASP A 35 -2.82 9.70 -6.47
C ASP A 35 -1.83 10.77 -5.99
N TYR A 36 -1.41 11.62 -6.91
CA TYR A 36 -0.65 12.82 -6.59
C TYR A 36 -1.17 13.97 -7.45
N PHE A 37 -1.71 15.01 -6.81
CA PHE A 37 -2.25 16.17 -7.50
C PHE A 37 -1.94 17.45 -6.71
N VAL A 38 -0.95 18.21 -7.18
CA VAL A 38 -0.57 19.50 -6.60
C VAL A 38 -0.50 20.50 -7.74
N VAL A 39 -1.60 21.18 -8.03
CA VAL A 39 -1.73 22.13 -9.15
C VAL A 39 -2.31 23.45 -8.64
N SER A 40 -1.77 24.55 -9.14
CA SER A 40 -2.24 25.90 -8.89
C SER A 40 -2.41 26.68 -10.19
N ALA A 41 -3.19 27.75 -10.11
CA ALA A 41 -3.38 28.71 -11.20
C ALA A 41 -2.94 30.11 -10.76
N GLU A 42 -2.32 30.85 -11.67
CA GLU A 42 -1.95 32.25 -11.51
C GLU A 42 -2.23 33.04 -12.80
N ILE A 43 -2.57 34.33 -12.68
CA ILE A 43 -2.71 35.23 -13.83
C ILE A 43 -1.34 35.82 -14.13
N THR A 44 -0.90 35.69 -15.38
CA THR A 44 0.38 36.26 -15.85
C THR A 44 0.22 37.73 -16.27
N PRO A 45 1.32 38.51 -16.36
CA PRO A 45 1.28 39.88 -16.86
C PRO A 45 0.71 40.03 -18.28
N THR A 46 0.69 38.96 -19.08
CA THR A 46 0.10 38.92 -20.43
C THR A 46 -1.38 38.54 -20.43
N GLN A 47 -2.06 38.54 -19.27
CA GLN A 47 -3.45 38.12 -19.08
C GLN A 47 -3.75 36.65 -19.44
N THR A 48 -2.70 35.83 -19.61
CA THR A 48 -2.83 34.37 -19.75
C THR A 48 -2.95 33.73 -18.38
N ILE A 49 -3.79 32.71 -18.23
CA ILE A 49 -3.86 31.93 -16.98
C ILE A 49 -2.84 30.81 -17.07
N LYS A 50 -1.84 30.85 -16.19
CA LYS A 50 -0.82 29.80 -16.10
C LYS A 50 -1.25 28.76 -15.08
N ILE A 51 -1.29 27.51 -15.52
CA ILE A 51 -1.58 26.33 -14.70
C ILE A 51 -0.25 25.63 -14.46
N SER A 52 0.17 25.50 -13.21
CA SER A 52 1.46 24.90 -12.88
C SER A 52 1.37 23.96 -11.70
N GLY A 53 2.29 23.00 -11.64
CA GLY A 53 2.34 22.06 -10.53
C GLY A 53 2.83 20.69 -10.94
N THR A 54 2.37 19.67 -10.24
CA THR A 54 2.81 18.30 -10.43
C THR A 54 1.65 17.34 -10.22
N VAL A 55 1.51 16.39 -11.14
CA VAL A 55 0.53 15.31 -11.06
C VAL A 55 1.23 13.95 -11.18
N LEU A 56 0.53 12.88 -10.82
CA LEU A 56 1.10 11.53 -10.84
C LEU A 56 1.47 11.08 -12.26
N ASP A 57 0.52 11.15 -13.21
CA ASP A 57 0.67 10.60 -14.56
C ASP A 57 0.05 11.50 -15.64
N ALA A 58 0.26 11.10 -16.91
CA ALA A 58 -0.27 11.79 -18.07
C ALA A 58 -1.81 11.79 -18.10
N GLU A 59 -2.46 10.70 -17.65
CA GLU A 59 -3.92 10.60 -17.62
C GLU A 59 -4.52 11.70 -16.72
N THR A 60 -3.96 11.88 -15.53
CA THR A 60 -4.37 12.93 -14.59
C THR A 60 -4.20 14.33 -15.20
N ARG A 61 -3.06 14.58 -15.85
CA ARG A 61 -2.78 15.87 -16.52
C ARG A 61 -3.76 16.13 -17.66
N ASP A 62 -3.98 15.14 -18.50
CA ASP A 62 -4.78 15.29 -19.72
C ASP A 62 -6.27 15.44 -19.37
N TYR A 63 -6.73 14.78 -18.30
CA TYR A 63 -8.05 15.03 -17.71
C TYR A 63 -8.19 16.47 -17.21
N LEU A 64 -7.21 16.98 -16.45
CA LEU A 64 -7.20 18.36 -15.98
C LEU A 64 -7.30 19.37 -17.15
N ILE A 65 -6.47 19.19 -18.18
CA ILE A 65 -6.47 20.04 -19.38
C ILE A 65 -7.86 20.02 -20.03
N THR A 66 -8.43 18.81 -20.21
CA THR A 66 -9.75 18.64 -20.82
C THR A 66 -10.84 19.37 -20.03
N GLN A 67 -10.85 19.25 -18.70
CA GLN A 67 -11.85 19.93 -17.86
C GLN A 67 -11.71 21.44 -17.94
N LEU A 68 -10.48 21.97 -17.84
CA LEU A 68 -10.26 23.42 -17.90
C LEU A 68 -10.64 24.01 -19.26
N THR A 69 -10.24 23.37 -20.37
CA THR A 69 -10.58 23.85 -21.71
C THR A 69 -12.08 23.71 -22.01
N ALA A 70 -12.76 22.68 -21.49
CA ALA A 70 -14.20 22.53 -21.64
C ALA A 70 -14.99 23.60 -20.87
N HIS A 71 -14.57 23.92 -19.64
CA HIS A 71 -15.24 24.93 -18.81
C HIS A 71 -14.94 26.37 -19.27
N PHE A 72 -13.79 26.60 -19.90
CA PHE A 72 -13.32 27.94 -20.27
C PHE A 72 -12.77 27.98 -21.71
N PRO A 73 -13.61 27.76 -22.74
CA PRO A 73 -13.18 27.61 -24.13
C PRO A 73 -12.54 28.87 -24.74
N GLU A 74 -12.89 30.06 -24.23
CA GLU A 74 -12.34 31.35 -24.69
C GLU A 74 -11.07 31.77 -23.95
N THR A 75 -10.64 30.99 -22.94
CA THR A 75 -9.49 31.34 -22.09
C THR A 75 -8.21 30.75 -22.62
N GLN A 76 -7.19 31.59 -22.76
CA GLN A 76 -5.85 31.12 -23.09
C GLN A 76 -5.16 30.59 -21.82
N PHE A 77 -4.85 29.29 -21.83
CA PHE A 77 -4.09 28.64 -20.76
C PHE A 77 -2.64 28.39 -21.17
N ALA A 78 -1.72 28.56 -20.23
CA ALA A 78 -0.35 28.09 -20.32
C ALA A 78 -0.13 26.96 -19.32
N PHE A 79 0.05 25.73 -19.79
CA PHE A 79 0.23 24.55 -18.94
C PHE A 79 1.72 24.27 -18.69
N ALA A 80 2.11 24.29 -17.42
CA ALA A 80 3.43 23.93 -16.90
C ALA A 80 3.28 22.88 -15.79
N VAL A 81 2.58 21.78 -16.11
CA VAL A 81 2.29 20.68 -15.19
C VAL A 81 3.27 19.54 -15.41
N THR A 82 4.07 19.25 -14.39
CA THR A 82 5.05 18.14 -14.40
C THR A 82 4.35 16.82 -14.08
N ILE A 83 4.78 15.74 -14.72
CA ILE A 83 4.33 14.38 -14.43
C ILE A 83 5.41 13.65 -13.60
N LEU A 84 5.04 13.03 -12.49
CA LEU A 84 5.97 12.25 -11.66
C LEU A 84 6.36 10.92 -12.29
N ARG A 85 5.39 10.17 -12.82
CA ARG A 85 5.63 8.85 -13.40
C ARG A 85 6.29 8.99 -14.77
N HIS A 86 7.54 8.57 -14.86
CA HIS A 86 8.29 8.62 -16.09
C HIS A 86 7.97 7.42 -16.99
N PRO A 87 7.87 7.58 -18.34
CA PRO A 87 7.60 6.46 -19.25
C PRO A 87 8.65 5.34 -19.13
N ALA A 88 9.91 5.71 -18.95
CA ALA A 88 10.97 4.79 -18.54
C ALA A 88 10.96 4.67 -17.01
N VAL A 89 10.24 3.67 -16.50
CA VAL A 89 10.10 3.41 -15.06
C VAL A 89 11.47 3.13 -14.45
N LYS A 90 11.91 4.00 -13.54
CA LYS A 90 13.09 3.77 -12.72
C LYS A 90 12.69 2.95 -11.51
N THR A 91 13.31 1.79 -11.32
CA THR A 91 13.05 0.92 -10.16
C THR A 91 14.25 0.85 -9.22
N MET A 92 13.98 0.76 -7.93
CA MET A 92 14.93 0.33 -6.92
C MET A 92 14.37 -0.86 -6.14
N THR A 93 15.24 -1.64 -5.51
CA THR A 93 14.87 -2.82 -4.75
C THR A 93 15.22 -2.64 -3.28
N VAL A 94 14.32 -3.05 -2.39
CA VAL A 94 14.55 -3.02 -0.94
C VAL A 94 15.62 -4.05 -0.55
N THR A 95 16.72 -3.61 0.07
CA THR A 95 17.86 -4.47 0.44
C THR A 95 17.95 -4.79 1.93
N THR A 96 17.14 -4.15 2.76
CA THR A 96 17.00 -4.50 4.18
C THR A 96 15.88 -5.52 4.40
N ASN A 97 15.81 -6.14 5.58
CA ASN A 97 14.76 -7.11 5.92
C ASN A 97 13.36 -6.46 5.94
N LEU A 98 13.29 -5.21 6.41
CA LEU A 98 12.06 -4.43 6.54
C LEU A 98 12.36 -2.94 6.44
N ALA A 99 11.73 -2.25 5.49
CA ALA A 99 11.82 -0.80 5.31
C ALA A 99 10.49 -0.14 5.66
N SER A 100 10.52 0.97 6.39
CA SER A 100 9.31 1.77 6.65
C SER A 100 9.04 2.72 5.49
N VAL A 101 7.77 2.88 5.15
CA VAL A 101 7.27 3.91 4.23
C VAL A 101 6.59 5.00 5.07
N GLN A 102 7.03 6.23 4.91
CA GLN A 102 6.54 7.40 5.63
C GLN A 102 5.60 8.23 4.77
N ARG A 103 4.65 8.94 5.41
CA ARG A 103 3.77 9.91 4.71
C ARG A 103 4.53 11.09 4.13
N GLU A 104 5.60 11.51 4.80
CA GLU A 104 6.44 12.65 4.45
C GLU A 104 7.92 12.28 4.63
N PRO A 105 8.87 13.01 3.99
CA PRO A 105 10.30 12.68 4.01
C PRO A 105 10.96 13.01 5.35
N SER A 106 10.52 12.38 6.43
CA SER A 106 11.07 12.57 7.77
C SER A 106 10.85 11.34 8.65
N ARG A 107 11.87 11.03 9.49
CA ARG A 107 11.86 9.89 10.42
C ARG A 107 10.84 10.06 11.55
N ARG A 108 10.34 11.28 11.77
CA ARG A 108 9.35 11.60 12.80
C ARG A 108 7.91 11.50 12.30
N MET A 109 7.74 11.37 10.99
CA MET A 109 6.42 11.31 10.37
C MET A 109 5.80 9.94 10.53
N GLU A 110 4.49 9.89 10.29
CA GLU A 110 3.73 8.66 10.37
C GLU A 110 4.25 7.61 9.38
N ARG A 111 4.47 6.40 9.88
CA ARG A 111 4.67 5.21 9.05
C ARG A 111 3.31 4.73 8.56
N ILE A 112 3.16 4.71 7.25
CA ILE A 112 1.89 4.38 6.57
C ILE A 112 1.89 2.94 6.05
N THR A 113 3.06 2.37 5.76
CA THR A 113 3.21 0.95 5.47
C THR A 113 4.68 0.52 5.65
N GLN A 114 4.98 -0.73 5.32
CA GLN A 114 6.32 -1.32 5.32
C GLN A 114 6.53 -2.15 4.06
N LEU A 115 7.78 -2.27 3.64
CA LEU A 115 8.24 -3.07 2.51
C LEU A 115 9.21 -4.13 3.01
N VAL A 116 9.20 -5.30 2.37
CA VAL A 116 10.10 -6.41 2.69
C VAL A 116 11.27 -6.50 1.69
N ASN A 117 12.33 -7.21 2.08
CA ASN A 117 13.49 -7.45 1.22
C ASN A 117 13.08 -7.95 -0.19
N GLY A 118 13.78 -7.50 -1.22
CA GLY A 118 13.54 -7.93 -2.60
C GLY A 118 12.33 -7.28 -3.26
N GLN A 119 11.49 -6.54 -2.52
CA GLN A 119 10.35 -5.84 -3.11
C GLN A 119 10.85 -4.68 -4.00
N PRO A 120 10.46 -4.65 -5.30
CA PRO A 120 10.77 -3.52 -6.16
C PRO A 120 9.83 -2.34 -5.88
N VAL A 121 10.34 -1.13 -6.05
CA VAL A 121 9.59 0.12 -5.95
C VAL A 121 9.89 1.01 -7.16
N GLU A 122 8.86 1.66 -7.69
CA GLU A 122 8.99 2.69 -8.72
C GLU A 122 9.46 3.99 -8.05
N VAL A 123 10.54 4.58 -8.55
CA VAL A 123 11.11 5.83 -8.06
C VAL A 123 10.45 7.01 -8.77
N LEU A 124 9.67 7.80 -8.03
CA LEU A 124 8.98 8.98 -8.56
C LEU A 124 9.81 10.26 -8.39
N ARG A 125 10.49 10.41 -7.25
CA ARG A 125 11.32 11.57 -6.93
C ARG A 125 12.34 11.22 -5.87
N GLU A 126 13.52 11.80 -5.94
CA GLU A 126 14.52 11.76 -4.87
C GLU A 126 14.61 13.14 -4.20
N ASP A 127 14.68 13.17 -2.87
CA ASP A 127 14.82 14.38 -2.06
C ASP A 127 15.76 14.11 -0.87
N GLY A 128 17.04 14.46 -1.03
CA GLY A 128 18.08 14.18 -0.06
C GLY A 128 18.22 12.67 0.24
N GLU A 129 17.99 12.29 1.49
CA GLU A 129 18.04 10.89 1.95
C GLU A 129 16.74 10.11 1.68
N TRP A 130 15.72 10.73 1.10
CA TRP A 130 14.41 10.14 0.88
C TRP A 130 14.12 9.92 -0.59
N VAL A 131 13.35 8.87 -0.87
CA VAL A 131 12.84 8.55 -2.19
C VAL A 131 11.32 8.48 -2.08
N PHE A 132 10.63 9.31 -2.85
CA PHE A 132 9.18 9.18 -3.04
C PHE A 132 8.94 8.06 -4.04
N THR A 133 8.21 7.05 -3.59
CA THR A 133 8.08 5.76 -4.27
C THR A 133 6.62 5.44 -4.54
N ARG A 134 6.40 4.67 -5.61
CA ARG A 134 5.14 3.99 -5.89
C ARG A 134 5.35 2.48 -5.80
N GLN A 135 4.55 1.82 -4.99
CA GLN A 135 4.69 0.38 -4.75
C GLN A 135 3.95 -0.42 -5.83
N THR A 136 4.14 -1.74 -5.83
CA THR A 136 3.52 -2.63 -6.81
C THR A 136 1.99 -2.65 -6.75
N ASP A 137 1.40 -2.34 -5.60
CA ASP A 137 -0.05 -2.14 -5.40
C ASP A 137 -0.50 -0.70 -5.71
N GLY A 138 0.41 0.16 -6.15
CA GLY A 138 0.15 1.57 -6.45
C GLY A 138 0.31 2.52 -5.26
N TYR A 139 0.54 2.00 -4.06
CA TYR A 139 0.63 2.82 -2.85
C TYR A 139 1.83 3.78 -2.91
N LEU A 140 1.63 5.03 -2.49
CA LEU A 140 2.62 6.09 -2.53
C LEU A 140 3.21 6.35 -1.15
N GLY A 141 4.50 6.71 -1.12
CA GLY A 141 5.12 7.17 0.12
C GLY A 141 6.63 7.26 0.06
N TRP A 142 7.22 7.73 1.17
CA TRP A 142 8.62 8.05 1.27
C TRP A 142 9.42 6.94 1.95
N VAL A 143 10.49 6.49 1.30
CA VAL A 143 11.40 5.45 1.81
C VAL A 143 12.79 6.06 1.93
N LEU A 144 13.54 5.67 2.97
CA LEU A 144 14.94 6.06 3.09
C LEU A 144 15.76 5.43 1.97
N LYS A 145 16.49 6.25 1.24
CA LYS A 145 17.35 5.84 0.12
C LYS A 145 18.38 4.79 0.54
N ALA A 146 18.87 4.85 1.78
CA ALA A 146 19.81 3.88 2.35
C ALA A 146 19.26 2.44 2.45
N TYR A 147 17.94 2.23 2.31
CA TYR A 147 17.31 0.91 2.32
C TYR A 147 17.04 0.35 0.92
N LEU A 148 17.42 1.10 -0.11
CA LEU A 148 17.14 0.83 -1.52
C LEU A 148 18.45 0.70 -2.29
N ALA A 149 18.47 -0.17 -3.30
CA ALA A 149 19.57 -0.26 -4.24
C ALA A 149 19.06 -0.40 -5.68
N ILE A 150 19.86 0.07 -6.64
CA ILE A 150 19.63 -0.19 -8.07
C ILE A 150 20.20 -1.58 -8.36
N ILE A 151 19.40 -2.60 -8.08
CA ILE A 151 19.71 -3.99 -8.37
C ILE A 151 18.48 -4.64 -9.00
N ALA A 152 18.71 -5.46 -10.03
CA ALA A 152 17.64 -6.26 -10.60
C ALA A 152 17.13 -7.23 -9.53
N PRO A 153 15.81 -7.30 -9.28
CA PRO A 153 15.27 -8.32 -8.40
C PRO A 153 15.52 -9.70 -9.01
N LEU A 154 15.80 -10.69 -8.17
CA LEU A 154 15.81 -12.09 -8.61
C LEU A 154 14.37 -12.54 -8.82
N GLU A 155 14.14 -13.35 -9.85
CA GLU A 155 12.81 -13.91 -10.14
C GLU A 155 12.35 -14.82 -8.99
N PRO A 156 11.29 -14.47 -8.26
CA PRO A 156 10.91 -15.20 -7.07
C PRO A 156 10.34 -16.57 -7.44
N THR A 157 10.77 -17.60 -6.70
CA THR A 157 10.22 -18.97 -6.84
C THR A 157 9.33 -19.35 -5.67
N HIS A 158 9.49 -18.70 -4.52
CA HIS A 158 8.79 -19.01 -3.28
C HIS A 158 8.34 -17.75 -2.55
N ILE A 159 7.35 -17.91 -1.68
CA ILE A 159 6.96 -16.92 -0.67
C ILE A 159 7.23 -17.48 0.72
N VAL A 160 7.77 -16.65 1.62
CA VAL A 160 7.99 -17.01 3.02
C VAL A 160 6.65 -17.01 3.77
N THR A 161 6.31 -18.15 4.38
CA THR A 161 5.09 -18.35 5.18
C THR A 161 5.37 -18.43 6.67
N GLU A 162 6.65 -18.57 7.05
CA GLU A 162 7.08 -18.44 8.43
C GLU A 162 7.05 -16.96 8.86
N PRO A 163 6.40 -16.59 9.98
CA PRO A 163 6.33 -15.20 10.44
C PRO A 163 7.72 -14.53 10.54
N ILE A 164 8.70 -15.24 11.13
CA ILE A 164 10.11 -14.82 11.20
C ILE A 164 11.01 -16.01 10.84
N GLY A 165 11.43 -16.09 9.58
CA GLY A 165 12.39 -17.07 9.11
C GLY A 165 13.81 -16.72 9.56
N LEU A 166 14.47 -17.64 10.27
CA LEU A 166 15.86 -17.49 10.72
C LEU A 166 16.82 -18.05 9.67
N LEU A 167 17.56 -17.18 8.96
CA LEU A 167 18.51 -17.61 7.94
C LEU A 167 19.83 -18.03 8.55
N ARG A 168 20.32 -19.20 8.16
CA ARG A 168 21.50 -19.85 8.74
C ARG A 168 22.66 -19.95 7.76
N VAL A 169 23.86 -20.09 8.33
CA VAL A 169 25.10 -20.24 7.55
C VAL A 169 25.12 -21.57 6.78
N ALA A 170 24.56 -22.64 7.36
CA ALA A 170 24.51 -23.98 6.75
C ALA A 170 23.12 -24.61 6.96
N PRO A 171 22.77 -25.71 6.24
CA PRO A 171 21.47 -26.39 6.34
C PRO A 171 21.31 -27.20 7.64
N THR A 172 21.47 -26.54 8.78
CA THR A 172 21.29 -27.13 10.10
C THR A 172 21.02 -26.07 11.16
N ALA A 173 20.17 -26.42 12.12
CA ALA A 173 19.80 -25.56 13.24
C ALA A 173 20.97 -25.22 14.18
N ALA A 174 22.07 -25.98 14.12
CA ALA A 174 23.25 -25.79 14.96
C ALA A 174 24.17 -24.64 14.51
N THR A 175 23.95 -24.08 13.31
CA THR A 175 24.79 -22.96 12.82
C THR A 175 24.24 -21.60 13.19
N GLY A 176 25.15 -20.62 13.20
CA GLY A 176 24.86 -19.22 13.44
C GLY A 176 23.88 -18.63 12.41
N LEU A 177 23.29 -17.49 12.77
CA LEU A 177 22.38 -16.77 11.92
C LEU A 177 23.14 -15.80 11.01
N VAL A 178 22.74 -15.77 9.74
CA VAL A 178 23.18 -14.77 8.77
C VAL A 178 22.25 -13.56 8.82
N SER A 179 20.93 -13.80 8.85
CA SER A 179 19.91 -12.75 8.86
C SER A 179 18.54 -13.32 9.25
N ARG A 180 17.48 -12.55 9.03
CA ARG A 180 16.09 -12.94 9.15
C ARG A 180 15.35 -12.58 7.87
N VAL A 181 14.37 -13.39 7.50
CA VAL A 181 13.42 -13.09 6.43
C VAL A 181 12.00 -13.10 7.01
N LEU A 182 11.16 -12.17 6.60
CA LEU A 182 9.83 -12.01 7.18
C LEU A 182 8.77 -12.70 6.32
N GLY A 183 7.71 -13.15 6.97
CA GLY A 183 6.54 -13.70 6.28
C GLY A 183 6.01 -12.71 5.23
N GLY A 184 5.76 -13.21 4.02
CA GLY A 184 5.31 -12.43 2.88
C GLY A 184 6.43 -11.94 1.96
N THR A 185 7.69 -12.17 2.30
CA THR A 185 8.82 -11.94 1.38
C THR A 185 8.82 -12.98 0.26
N CYS A 186 8.82 -12.53 -0.99
CA CYS A 186 9.06 -13.40 -2.14
C CYS A 186 10.56 -13.56 -2.33
N VAL A 187 11.03 -14.81 -2.44
CA VAL A 187 12.46 -15.16 -2.47
C VAL A 187 12.78 -16.12 -3.61
N SER A 188 14.05 -16.15 -4.00
CA SER A 188 14.59 -17.13 -4.94
C SER A 188 15.31 -18.24 -4.19
N VAL A 189 14.82 -19.47 -4.30
CA VAL A 189 15.55 -20.66 -3.89
C VAL A 189 16.60 -21.00 -4.94
N VAL A 190 17.86 -21.11 -4.52
CA VAL A 190 19.02 -21.35 -5.42
C VAL A 190 19.69 -22.71 -5.21
N ALA A 191 19.47 -23.35 -4.05
CA ALA A 191 19.97 -24.68 -3.74
C ALA A 191 19.05 -25.38 -2.73
N THR A 192 19.16 -26.70 -2.67
CA THR A 192 18.40 -27.56 -1.76
C THR A 192 19.34 -28.58 -1.11
N ASP A 193 19.19 -28.83 0.18
CA ASP A 193 19.89 -29.88 0.92
C ASP A 193 18.93 -30.50 1.93
N ALA A 194 18.49 -31.73 1.67
CA ALA A 194 17.41 -32.39 2.40
C ALA A 194 16.19 -31.46 2.58
N ASP A 195 15.79 -31.19 3.82
CA ASP A 195 14.64 -30.33 4.16
C ASP A 195 15.00 -28.84 4.25
N TRP A 196 16.18 -28.44 3.78
CA TRP A 196 16.64 -27.05 3.77
C TRP A 196 16.76 -26.52 2.36
N VAL A 197 16.52 -25.23 2.23
CA VAL A 197 16.75 -24.49 0.99
C VAL A 197 17.62 -23.29 1.24
N GLN A 198 18.47 -22.98 0.27
CA GLN A 198 19.27 -21.77 0.28
C GLN A 198 18.53 -20.68 -0.50
N LEU A 199 18.39 -19.51 0.13
CA LEU A 199 17.80 -18.32 -0.48
C LEU A 199 18.88 -17.28 -0.72
N VAL A 200 18.66 -16.41 -1.71
CA VAL A 200 19.42 -15.16 -1.88
C VAL A 200 18.50 -13.97 -1.64
N LEU A 201 18.85 -13.13 -0.68
CA LEU A 201 18.20 -11.86 -0.41
C LEU A 201 18.76 -10.77 -1.33
N ALA A 202 17.94 -9.76 -1.60
CA ALA A 202 18.39 -8.54 -2.25
C ALA A 202 19.50 -7.87 -1.40
N GLY A 203 20.65 -7.58 -2.01
CA GLY A 203 21.88 -7.19 -1.31
C GLY A 203 22.90 -8.33 -1.16
N GLU A 204 22.78 -9.40 -1.95
CA GLU A 204 23.74 -10.51 -2.08
C GLU A 204 23.95 -11.36 -0.82
N GLN A 205 23.09 -11.21 0.19
CA GLN A 205 23.13 -12.05 1.38
C GLN A 205 22.41 -13.38 1.12
N ALA A 206 23.13 -14.50 1.22
CA ALA A 206 22.56 -15.84 1.10
C ALA A 206 22.47 -16.56 2.45
N GLY A 207 21.49 -17.44 2.61
CA GLY A 207 21.35 -18.23 3.83
C GLY A 207 20.36 -19.38 3.69
N TRP A 208 20.44 -20.32 4.62
CA TRP A 208 19.62 -21.53 4.64
C TRP A 208 18.41 -21.39 5.55
N LEU A 209 17.26 -21.88 5.10
CA LEU A 209 15.99 -21.92 5.82
C LEU A 209 15.34 -23.30 5.63
N PRO A 210 14.61 -23.84 6.61
CA PRO A 210 13.80 -25.04 6.38
C PRO A 210 12.79 -24.81 5.24
N ALA A 211 12.66 -25.78 4.33
CA ALA A 211 11.75 -25.71 3.18
C ALA A 211 10.29 -25.50 3.63
N ALA A 212 9.90 -26.07 4.78
CA ALA A 212 8.57 -25.94 5.37
C ALA A 212 8.18 -24.49 5.78
N ASN A 213 9.15 -23.58 5.82
CA ASN A 213 8.93 -22.16 6.14
C ASN A 213 8.54 -21.32 4.91
N LEU A 214 8.43 -21.98 3.75
CA LEU A 214 8.17 -21.37 2.46
C LEU A 214 7.05 -22.11 1.74
N ARG A 215 6.47 -21.46 0.74
CA ARG A 215 5.57 -22.07 -0.23
C ARG A 215 6.04 -21.71 -1.63
N ALA A 216 6.15 -22.70 -2.53
CA ALA A 216 6.44 -22.44 -3.93
C ALA A 216 5.31 -21.61 -4.56
N LEU A 217 5.65 -20.57 -5.32
CA LEU A 217 4.65 -19.71 -5.98
C LEU A 217 3.82 -20.50 -7.01
N ALA A 218 4.45 -21.46 -7.70
CA ALA A 218 3.80 -22.37 -8.63
C ALA A 218 2.84 -23.37 -7.95
N SER A 219 2.86 -23.47 -6.62
CA SER A 219 1.99 -24.36 -5.84
C SER A 219 0.94 -23.58 -5.03
N LEU A 220 0.77 -22.28 -5.30
CA LEU A 220 -0.31 -21.51 -4.69
C LEU A 220 -1.67 -22.03 -5.17
N PRO A 221 -2.68 -22.10 -4.30
CA PRO A 221 -4.02 -22.54 -4.69
C PRO A 221 -4.62 -21.57 -5.72
N GLU A 222 -5.08 -22.12 -6.84
CA GLU A 222 -5.65 -21.34 -7.94
C GLU A 222 -7.15 -21.08 -7.75
N ASP A 223 -7.88 -22.04 -7.17
CA ASP A 223 -9.31 -21.93 -6.94
C ASP A 223 -9.66 -21.30 -5.58
N GLN A 224 -10.92 -20.88 -5.45
CA GLN A 224 -11.40 -20.22 -4.24
C GLN A 224 -11.40 -21.17 -3.02
N VAL A 225 -11.73 -22.46 -3.20
CA VAL A 225 -11.85 -23.41 -2.09
C VAL A 225 -10.49 -23.67 -1.45
N GLY A 226 -9.47 -23.94 -2.27
CA GLY A 226 -8.08 -24.13 -1.86
C GLY A 226 -7.50 -22.88 -1.20
N ARG A 227 -7.78 -21.68 -1.73
CA ARG A 227 -7.34 -20.42 -1.10
C ARG A 227 -7.93 -20.24 0.29
N ARG A 228 -9.23 -20.46 0.45
CA ARG A 228 -9.92 -20.34 1.74
C ARG A 228 -9.39 -21.37 2.75
N ALA A 229 -9.20 -22.63 2.33
CA ALA A 229 -8.62 -23.67 3.18
C ALA A 229 -7.18 -23.31 3.61
N GLN A 230 -6.38 -22.75 2.71
CA GLN A 230 -5.02 -22.34 3.02
C GLN A 230 -4.97 -21.13 3.96
N ILE A 231 -5.86 -20.15 3.80
CA ILE A 231 -6.02 -19.05 4.76
C ILE A 231 -6.36 -19.60 6.15
N ALA A 232 -7.28 -20.57 6.26
CA ALA A 232 -7.63 -21.19 7.53
C ALA A 232 -6.42 -21.81 8.24
N GLN A 233 -5.53 -22.46 7.48
CA GLN A 233 -4.31 -23.07 8.01
C GLN A 233 -3.23 -22.06 8.38
N ASP A 234 -3.07 -20.99 7.60
CA ASP A 234 -1.98 -20.03 7.79
C ASP A 234 -2.31 -18.98 8.85
N ALA A 235 -3.58 -18.60 8.99
CA ALA A 235 -4.03 -17.55 9.91
C ALA A 235 -3.53 -17.72 11.36
N PRO A 236 -3.60 -18.93 11.98
CA PRO A 236 -3.11 -19.14 13.35
C PRO A 236 -1.62 -18.85 13.54
N ARG A 237 -0.79 -18.91 12.48
CA ARG A 237 0.67 -18.67 12.57
C ARG A 237 1.02 -17.28 13.08
N LEU A 238 0.11 -16.31 12.93
CA LEU A 238 0.33 -14.92 13.29
C LEU A 238 -0.28 -14.57 14.65
N VAL A 239 -0.99 -15.49 15.32
CA VAL A 239 -1.59 -15.24 16.64
C VAL A 239 -0.52 -14.78 17.63
N GLY A 240 -0.80 -13.70 18.36
CA GLY A 240 0.12 -13.09 19.31
C GLY A 240 1.16 -12.14 18.72
N VAL A 241 1.25 -12.00 17.38
CA VAL A 241 2.06 -10.93 16.78
C VAL A 241 1.55 -9.57 17.29
N PRO A 242 2.40 -8.70 17.85
CA PRO A 242 1.94 -7.43 18.42
C PRO A 242 1.31 -6.51 17.38
N TYR A 243 0.34 -5.71 17.82
CA TYR A 243 -0.23 -4.69 16.95
C TYR A 243 0.78 -3.58 16.70
N ARG A 244 0.90 -3.13 15.45
CA ARG A 244 1.72 -1.96 15.13
C ARG A 244 1.16 -1.22 13.92
N TRP A 245 0.79 0.05 14.10
CA TRP A 245 0.32 0.93 13.03
C TRP A 245 1.30 1.00 11.85
N GLY A 246 0.79 0.87 10.63
CA GLY A 246 1.57 0.79 9.40
C GLY A 246 2.39 -0.50 9.26
N GLY A 247 2.19 -1.47 10.14
CA GLY A 247 2.94 -2.73 10.17
C GLY A 247 2.39 -3.77 9.20
N CYS A 248 3.28 -4.51 8.52
CA CYS A 248 2.89 -5.56 7.56
C CYS A 248 3.56 -6.93 7.81
N SER A 249 4.15 -7.14 9.00
CA SER A 249 4.95 -8.34 9.27
C SER A 249 4.90 -8.78 10.73
N ALA A 250 5.54 -9.92 11.04
CA ALA A 250 5.65 -10.42 12.40
C ALA A 250 6.45 -9.52 13.37
N MET A 251 7.12 -8.46 12.87
CA MET A 251 7.75 -7.42 13.70
C MET A 251 6.73 -6.40 14.27
N GLY A 252 5.45 -6.64 14.02
CA GLY A 252 4.32 -5.82 14.39
C GLY A 252 3.46 -5.57 13.16
N ILE A 253 2.16 -5.81 13.28
CA ILE A 253 1.22 -5.79 12.15
C ILE A 253 -0.06 -5.04 12.52
N ASP A 254 -0.60 -4.22 11.63
CA ASP A 254 -1.93 -3.63 11.83
C ASP A 254 -3.03 -4.48 11.20
N CYS A 255 -4.28 -4.03 11.34
CA CYS A 255 -5.45 -4.78 10.91
C CYS A 255 -5.46 -5.07 9.40
N SER A 256 -5.23 -4.05 8.58
CA SER A 256 -5.28 -4.19 7.12
C SER A 256 -3.99 -4.78 6.53
N GLY A 257 -2.83 -4.56 7.16
CA GLY A 257 -1.58 -5.26 6.85
C GLY A 257 -1.67 -6.75 7.15
N PHE A 258 -2.37 -7.14 8.21
CA PHE A 258 -2.66 -8.54 8.53
C PHE A 258 -3.57 -9.19 7.48
N ALA A 259 -4.68 -8.53 7.15
CA ALA A 259 -5.57 -8.99 6.07
C ALA A 259 -4.80 -9.13 4.74
N GLN A 260 -3.97 -8.14 4.40
CA GLN A 260 -3.19 -8.13 3.17
C GLN A 260 -2.16 -9.28 3.15
N LEU A 261 -1.46 -9.54 4.26
CA LEU A 261 -0.47 -10.61 4.35
C LEU A 261 -1.11 -12.00 4.16
N LEU A 262 -2.24 -12.29 4.82
CA LEU A 262 -2.93 -13.58 4.68
C LEU A 262 -3.40 -13.84 3.25
N HIS A 263 -3.94 -12.82 2.59
CA HIS A 263 -4.36 -12.93 1.19
C HIS A 263 -3.16 -13.10 0.26
N LYS A 264 -2.06 -12.40 0.53
CA LYS A 264 -0.81 -12.53 -0.23
C LYS A 264 -0.24 -13.94 -0.17
N TRP A 265 -0.31 -14.62 0.97
CA TRP A 265 0.14 -16.02 1.12
C TRP A 265 -0.62 -17.02 0.26
N VAL A 266 -1.80 -16.65 -0.26
CA VAL A 266 -2.59 -17.46 -1.18
C VAL A 266 -2.67 -16.85 -2.59
N GLY A 267 -1.77 -15.93 -2.91
CA GLY A 267 -1.66 -15.33 -4.25
C GLY A 267 -2.69 -14.24 -4.56
N VAL A 268 -3.38 -13.70 -3.55
CA VAL A 268 -4.38 -12.64 -3.73
C VAL A 268 -3.81 -11.31 -3.23
N THR A 269 -3.68 -10.35 -4.15
CA THR A 269 -3.30 -8.97 -3.81
C THR A 269 -4.55 -8.17 -3.48
N ILE A 270 -4.55 -7.52 -2.31
CA ILE A 270 -5.59 -6.57 -1.89
C ILE A 270 -4.95 -5.22 -1.52
N PRO A 271 -5.72 -4.11 -1.55
CA PRO A 271 -5.22 -2.80 -1.15
C PRO A 271 -4.68 -2.77 0.28
N ARG A 272 -3.83 -1.77 0.59
CA ARG A 272 -3.14 -1.70 1.88
C ARG A 272 -4.02 -1.29 3.06
N ASP A 273 -4.96 -0.36 2.85
CA ASP A 273 -5.77 0.21 3.94
C ASP A 273 -7.17 -0.38 3.99
N ALA A 274 -7.75 -0.45 5.19
CA ALA A 274 -9.05 -1.10 5.42
C ALA A 274 -10.19 -0.46 4.60
N ASP A 275 -10.21 0.86 4.45
CA ASP A 275 -11.20 1.56 3.62
C ASP A 275 -11.01 1.29 2.13
N MET A 276 -9.76 1.19 1.66
CA MET A 276 -9.46 0.80 0.28
C MET A 276 -9.85 -0.66 0.02
N GLN A 277 -9.59 -1.56 0.98
CA GLN A 277 -10.03 -2.97 0.92
C GLN A 277 -11.56 -3.08 0.86
N PHE A 278 -12.27 -2.29 1.67
CA PHE A 278 -13.73 -2.22 1.65
C PHE A 278 -14.25 -1.74 0.29
N ALA A 279 -13.65 -0.69 -0.27
CA ALA A 279 -14.06 -0.12 -1.56
C ALA A 279 -13.76 -1.04 -2.76
N ALA A 280 -12.68 -1.82 -2.70
CA ALA A 280 -12.29 -2.75 -3.76
C ALA A 280 -13.05 -4.09 -3.71
N GLY A 281 -13.65 -4.42 -2.57
CA GLY A 281 -14.34 -5.69 -2.35
C GLY A 281 -15.71 -5.79 -3.02
N ARG A 282 -16.20 -7.03 -3.08
CA ARG A 282 -17.61 -7.35 -3.37
C ARG A 282 -18.32 -7.58 -2.03
N VAL A 283 -19.54 -7.04 -1.89
CA VAL A 283 -20.40 -7.31 -0.74
C VAL A 283 -20.75 -8.80 -0.66
N VAL A 284 -20.60 -9.39 0.53
CA VAL A 284 -21.00 -10.76 0.87
C VAL A 284 -22.18 -10.69 1.84
N ALA A 285 -23.19 -11.55 1.67
CA ALA A 285 -24.37 -11.58 2.52
C ALA A 285 -24.24 -12.69 3.57
N ASP A 286 -24.32 -12.33 4.86
CA ASP A 286 -24.51 -13.06 6.15
C ASP A 286 -23.95 -14.50 6.38
N ASP A 287 -23.44 -15.18 5.36
CA ASP A 287 -22.76 -16.49 5.40
C ASP A 287 -21.29 -16.30 5.01
N PHE A 288 -20.56 -15.56 5.84
CA PHE A 288 -19.16 -15.23 5.58
C PHE A 288 -18.33 -16.52 5.54
N ALA A 289 -17.61 -16.73 4.45
CA ALA A 289 -16.70 -17.86 4.32
C ALA A 289 -15.29 -17.46 4.76
N VAL A 290 -14.46 -18.45 5.10
CA VAL A 290 -13.07 -18.22 5.55
C VAL A 290 -12.33 -17.34 4.55
N GLY A 291 -11.69 -16.26 5.00
CA GLY A 291 -10.98 -15.32 4.13
C GLY A 291 -11.81 -14.11 3.71
N ASP A 292 -13.14 -14.12 3.89
CA ASP A 292 -13.93 -12.90 3.68
C ASP A 292 -13.48 -11.80 4.67
N LEU A 293 -13.48 -10.55 4.21
CA LEU A 293 -13.09 -9.41 5.02
C LEU A 293 -14.33 -8.80 5.67
N LEU A 294 -14.31 -8.66 6.99
CA LEU A 294 -15.37 -7.99 7.76
C LEU A 294 -14.85 -6.63 8.21
N PHE A 295 -15.64 -5.59 7.96
CA PHE A 295 -15.21 -4.22 8.18
C PHE A 295 -15.96 -3.56 9.33
N PHE A 296 -15.24 -2.74 10.09
CA PHE A 296 -15.77 -2.06 11.26
C PHE A 296 -15.41 -0.58 11.25
N GLY A 297 -16.27 0.22 11.87
CA GLY A 297 -16.05 1.63 12.10
C GLY A 297 -17.34 2.37 12.37
N ARG A 298 -17.40 3.64 11.98
CA ARG A 298 -18.53 4.51 12.28
C ARG A 298 -19.49 4.61 11.11
N LYS A 299 -20.77 4.38 11.37
CA LYS A 299 -21.87 4.65 10.44
C LYS A 299 -22.68 5.87 10.92
N THR A 300 -22.75 6.91 10.11
CA THR A 300 -23.69 8.02 10.26
C THR A 300 -24.76 7.94 9.17
N THR A 301 -25.77 8.82 9.24
CA THR A 301 -26.83 8.91 8.22
C THR A 301 -26.29 9.24 6.82
N SER A 302 -25.14 9.91 6.72
CA SER A 302 -24.57 10.40 5.45
C SER A 302 -23.19 9.83 5.12
N LYS A 303 -22.52 9.14 6.04
CA LYS A 303 -21.13 8.68 5.84
C LYS A 303 -20.86 7.35 6.54
N ARG A 304 -20.10 6.48 5.89
CA ARG A 304 -19.43 5.34 6.52
C ARG A 304 -17.94 5.63 6.59
N THR A 305 -17.34 5.43 7.75
CA THR A 305 -15.90 5.53 7.94
C THR A 305 -15.40 4.18 8.43
N VAL A 306 -14.66 3.48 7.56
CA VAL A 306 -14.00 2.23 7.91
C VAL A 306 -12.74 2.54 8.72
N THR A 307 -12.59 1.89 9.87
CA THR A 307 -11.43 2.09 10.78
C THR A 307 -10.73 0.80 11.12
N HIS A 308 -11.34 -0.36 10.84
CA HIS A 308 -10.79 -1.66 11.16
C HIS A 308 -11.28 -2.72 10.18
N VAL A 309 -10.47 -3.76 9.99
CA VAL A 309 -10.79 -4.92 9.16
C VAL A 309 -10.37 -6.19 9.89
N ALA A 310 -11.15 -7.25 9.70
CA ALA A 310 -10.85 -8.59 10.18
C ALA A 310 -11.03 -9.62 9.06
N VAL A 311 -10.42 -10.79 9.19
CA VAL A 311 -10.59 -11.90 8.27
C VAL A 311 -11.53 -12.93 8.91
N SER A 312 -12.60 -13.32 8.23
CA SER A 312 -13.51 -14.37 8.70
C SER A 312 -12.78 -15.71 8.74
N LEU A 313 -13.05 -16.48 9.80
CA LEU A 313 -12.72 -17.89 9.92
C LEU A 313 -13.93 -18.78 9.61
N GLY A 314 -14.97 -18.22 8.98
CA GLY A 314 -16.28 -18.83 8.77
C GLY A 314 -17.33 -18.23 9.72
N GLY A 315 -18.47 -17.82 9.15
CA GLY A 315 -19.52 -17.09 9.84
C GLY A 315 -18.98 -15.84 10.53
N TRP A 316 -19.42 -15.62 11.77
CA TRP A 316 -19.08 -14.46 12.59
C TRP A 316 -17.77 -14.59 13.39
N LYS A 317 -17.08 -15.73 13.27
CA LYS A 317 -15.75 -15.89 13.85
C LYS A 317 -14.73 -15.19 12.98
N ILE A 318 -13.88 -14.39 13.60
CA ILE A 318 -12.87 -13.59 12.92
C ILE A 318 -11.49 -13.82 13.53
N ILE A 319 -10.47 -13.51 12.75
CA ILE A 319 -9.11 -13.26 13.23
C ILE A 319 -8.68 -11.87 12.75
N HIS A 320 -8.07 -11.10 13.64
CA HIS A 320 -7.60 -9.75 13.29
C HIS A 320 -6.37 -9.36 14.10
N SER A 321 -5.61 -8.37 13.61
CA SER A 321 -4.67 -7.63 14.46
C SER A 321 -5.36 -6.40 15.01
N SER A 322 -5.57 -6.32 16.31
CA SER A 322 -6.31 -5.21 16.92
C SER A 322 -5.50 -4.44 17.93
N GLY A 323 -5.60 -3.12 17.81
CA GLY A 323 -4.92 -2.17 18.69
C GLY A 323 -5.44 -2.19 20.13
N SER A 324 -6.69 -2.59 20.38
CA SER A 324 -7.25 -2.59 21.75
C SER A 324 -6.70 -3.71 22.62
N LEU A 325 -6.40 -4.88 22.04
CA LEU A 325 -5.72 -5.98 22.76
C LEU A 325 -4.23 -6.12 22.36
N ASN A 326 -3.71 -5.16 21.59
CA ASN A 326 -2.31 -5.05 21.19
C ASN A 326 -1.74 -6.31 20.49
N GLY A 327 -2.50 -6.94 19.58
CA GLY A 327 -1.98 -8.08 18.83
C GLY A 327 -2.98 -8.79 17.92
N VAL A 328 -2.55 -9.91 17.37
CA VAL A 328 -3.39 -10.81 16.55
C VAL A 328 -4.10 -11.85 17.41
N TYR A 329 -5.42 -11.94 17.29
CA TYR A 329 -6.24 -12.88 18.04
C TYR A 329 -7.55 -13.21 17.31
N VAL A 330 -8.18 -14.29 17.77
CA VAL A 330 -9.49 -14.75 17.31
C VAL A 330 -10.57 -14.12 18.18
N ASP A 331 -11.63 -13.65 17.54
CA ASP A 331 -12.79 -13.05 18.20
C ASP A 331 -14.08 -13.57 17.54
N ASP A 332 -15.20 -13.37 18.21
CA ASP A 332 -16.53 -13.62 17.66
C ASP A 332 -17.31 -12.31 17.62
N VAL A 333 -17.67 -11.87 16.41
CA VAL A 333 -18.33 -10.58 16.20
C VAL A 333 -19.65 -10.53 16.95
N GLN A 334 -20.41 -11.63 17.00
CA GLN A 334 -21.71 -11.67 17.67
C GLN A 334 -21.60 -11.73 19.18
N SER A 335 -20.44 -12.05 19.74
CA SER A 335 -20.24 -12.11 21.20
C SER A 335 -19.66 -10.81 21.76
N ASN A 336 -18.89 -10.07 20.95
CA ASN A 336 -18.25 -8.81 21.32
C ASN A 336 -19.13 -7.59 21.00
N GLN A 337 -19.56 -6.83 22.02
CA GLN A 337 -20.46 -5.69 21.85
C GLN A 337 -19.92 -4.63 20.89
N TRP A 338 -18.64 -4.27 21.01
CA TRP A 338 -18.06 -3.23 20.16
C TRP A 338 -18.02 -3.68 18.70
N LEU A 339 -17.65 -4.94 18.43
CA LEU A 339 -17.65 -5.48 17.07
C LEU A 339 -19.06 -5.50 16.48
N ARG A 340 -20.08 -5.92 17.24
CA ARG A 340 -21.49 -5.89 16.78
C ARG A 340 -21.95 -4.48 16.41
N GLU A 341 -21.72 -3.51 17.28
CA GLU A 341 -22.26 -2.15 17.13
C GLU A 341 -21.55 -1.36 16.02
N ASN A 342 -20.31 -1.73 15.68
CA ASN A 342 -19.49 -1.02 14.70
C ASN A 342 -19.35 -1.79 13.38
N PHE A 343 -20.06 -2.91 13.19
CA PHE A 343 -20.00 -3.68 11.95
C PHE A 343 -20.59 -2.90 10.75
N LEU A 344 -19.85 -2.85 9.65
CA LEU A 344 -20.21 -2.09 8.44
C LEU A 344 -20.62 -2.95 7.26
N GLY A 345 -20.23 -4.22 7.24
CA GLY A 345 -20.40 -5.17 6.14
C GLY A 345 -19.21 -6.10 5.99
#